data_AF-A0A6G9VVI0-F1
#
_entry.id   AF-A0A6G9VVI0-F1
#
_cell.length_a   1.000
_cell.length_b   1.000
_cell.length_c   1.000
_cell.angle_alpha   90.00
_cell.angle_beta   90.00
_cell.angle_gamma   90.00
#
_symmetry.space_group_name_H-M   'P 1'
#
loop_
_entity.id
_entity.type
_entity.pdbx_description
1 polymer ?
#
loop_
_entity_poly.entity_id
_entity_poly.type
_entity_poly.pdbx_seq_one_letter_code
_entity_poly.pdbx_strand_id
1 'polypeptide(L)'
;MFDDKKIQKKDKSRQLQSLKPKTLRRARVSRPRKRTPQKQVLKSHFFVFKLFLGSIMAVVMILALKYIIEPLISPNPLLGKWRTQTALGIMEIEFDRKSMSSFGTKNPVSYDVEENKVIVFDDTIKVGNAYKIIDQNTISTEAGGYKTVYKRVK
;
A
#
# COMPACT_ATOMS: atom_id res chain seq x y z
N MET A 1 -26.68 -103.68 35.62
CA MET A 1 -26.26 -104.74 36.55
C MET A 1 -25.56 -104.05 37.71
N PHE A 2 -26.27 -103.99 38.85
CA PHE A 2 -25.88 -103.71 40.25
C PHE A 2 -24.96 -102.50 40.55
N ASP A 3 -25.47 -101.46 41.23
CA ASP A 3 -25.47 -101.31 42.70
C ASP A 3 -24.07 -101.42 43.31
N ASP A 4 -23.56 -100.37 43.97
CA ASP A 4 -23.90 -100.18 45.37
C ASP A 4 -23.43 -98.82 45.93
N LYS A 5 -24.25 -98.29 46.85
CA LYS A 5 -24.00 -97.14 47.70
C LYS A 5 -23.02 -97.54 48.82
N LYS A 6 -22.25 -96.57 49.34
CA LYS A 6 -22.35 -96.26 50.79
C LYS A 6 -21.76 -94.91 51.16
N ILE A 7 -22.67 -94.15 51.75
CA ILE A 7 -22.51 -92.90 52.49
C ILE A 7 -21.95 -93.23 53.88
N GLN A 8 -21.16 -92.34 54.50
CA GLN A 8 -21.52 -91.56 55.70
C GLN A 8 -20.36 -91.27 56.69
N LYS A 9 -20.29 -89.98 57.13
CA LYS A 9 -19.96 -89.50 58.50
C LYS A 9 -18.50 -89.69 58.98
N LYS A 10 -17.91 -88.88 59.88
CA LYS A 10 -18.17 -87.61 60.59
C LYS A 10 -16.86 -87.32 61.37
N ASP A 11 -16.81 -86.14 61.99
CA ASP A 11 -15.96 -85.72 63.13
C ASP A 11 -14.59 -85.09 62.76
N LYS A 12 -14.27 -83.82 63.02
CA LYS A 12 -14.49 -82.85 64.15
C LYS A 12 -13.34 -82.87 65.16
N SER A 13 -12.39 -81.93 65.03
CA SER A 13 -11.63 -81.23 66.11
C SER A 13 -10.46 -80.46 65.46
N ARG A 14 -10.41 -79.12 65.45
CA ARG A 14 -10.10 -78.09 66.49
C ARG A 14 -8.59 -77.83 66.70
N GLN A 15 -8.28 -76.53 66.71
CA GLN A 15 -7.06 -75.83 67.21
C GLN A 15 -5.84 -75.80 66.27
N LEU A 16 -5.05 -74.72 66.13
CA LEU A 16 -4.98 -73.43 66.84
C LEU A 16 -4.34 -72.37 65.91
N GLN A 17 -4.64 -71.10 66.20
CA GLN A 17 -4.19 -69.89 65.53
C GLN A 17 -2.75 -69.49 65.89
N SER A 18 -2.06 -68.76 64.99
CA SER A 18 -1.03 -67.76 65.32
C SER A 18 -0.65 -66.96 64.04
N LEU A 19 -1.29 -65.82 63.78
CA LEU A 19 -0.73 -64.45 63.93
C LEU A 19 0.18 -63.96 62.77
N LYS A 20 -0.47 -63.33 61.77
CA LYS A 20 -0.21 -62.00 61.13
C LYS A 20 1.20 -61.35 61.23
N PRO A 21 1.64 -60.57 60.20
CA PRO A 21 1.00 -59.27 59.94
C PRO A 21 0.80 -58.83 58.47
N LYS A 22 -0.14 -57.88 58.32
CA LYS A 22 -0.54 -57.14 57.12
C LYS A 22 0.53 -56.12 56.69
N THR A 23 0.64 -55.87 55.38
CA THR A 23 0.77 -54.48 54.88
C THR A 23 0.24 -54.32 53.44
N LEU A 24 -0.46 -53.20 53.21
CA LEU A 24 -1.21 -52.81 52.02
C LEU A 24 -0.35 -52.54 50.77
N ARG A 25 -0.91 -52.73 49.55
CA ARG A 25 -1.38 -51.62 48.68
C ARG A 25 -1.81 -52.01 47.25
N ARG A 26 -2.99 -51.49 46.90
CA ARG A 26 -3.46 -50.90 45.61
C ARG A 26 -3.66 -51.77 44.37
N ALA A 27 -4.94 -51.93 44.04
CA ALA A 27 -5.48 -52.17 42.71
C ALA A 27 -5.00 -51.11 41.68
N ARG A 28 -4.69 -51.54 40.46
CA ARG A 28 -4.41 -50.65 39.33
C ARG A 28 -5.49 -50.82 38.26
N VAL A 29 -6.30 -49.76 38.17
CA VAL A 29 -7.41 -49.58 37.22
C VAL A 29 -6.86 -49.33 35.81
N SER A 30 -7.47 -49.97 34.82
CA SER A 30 -7.29 -49.76 33.38
C SER A 30 -7.77 -48.37 32.93
N ARG A 31 -6.99 -47.66 32.10
CA ARG A 31 -7.50 -46.59 31.23
C ARG A 31 -6.78 -46.59 29.88
N PRO A 32 -7.50 -46.60 28.74
CA PRO A 32 -6.90 -46.40 27.43
C PRO A 32 -6.65 -44.91 27.15
N ARG A 33 -5.56 -44.68 26.42
CA ARG A 33 -4.91 -43.42 26.06
C ARG A 33 -5.82 -42.53 25.20
N LYS A 34 -6.13 -41.31 25.65
CA LYS A 34 -6.80 -40.28 24.84
C LYS A 34 -5.92 -39.88 23.65
N ARG A 35 -6.47 -39.92 22.43
CA ARG A 35 -5.91 -39.28 21.24
C ARG A 35 -6.13 -37.76 21.34
N THR A 36 -5.07 -36.98 21.23
CA THR A 36 -5.13 -35.53 21.02
C THR A 36 -5.37 -35.24 19.53
N PRO A 37 -6.35 -34.39 19.15
CA PRO A 37 -6.48 -33.95 17.77
C PRO A 37 -5.37 -32.93 17.45
N GLN A 38 -4.72 -33.16 16.33
CA GLN A 38 -3.64 -32.35 15.76
C GLN A 38 -4.19 -30.95 15.42
N LYS A 39 -3.65 -29.89 16.05
CA LYS A 39 -4.00 -28.50 15.72
C LYS A 39 -3.52 -28.20 14.30
N GLN A 40 -4.45 -28.14 13.35
CA GLN A 40 -4.19 -27.72 11.99
C GLN A 40 -3.72 -26.26 11.94
N VAL A 41 -2.68 -26.06 11.14
CA VAL A 41 -1.91 -24.83 10.92
C VAL A 41 -2.77 -23.85 10.10
N LEU A 42 -3.68 -23.14 10.76
CA LEU A 42 -4.54 -22.12 10.13
C LEU A 42 -3.96 -20.69 10.26
N LYS A 43 -2.63 -20.54 10.21
CA LYS A 43 -1.96 -19.23 10.40
C LYS A 43 -1.26 -18.67 9.16
N SER A 44 -1.02 -19.51 8.15
CA SER A 44 -0.29 -19.13 6.92
C SER A 44 -1.09 -18.16 6.05
N HIS A 45 -2.34 -18.48 5.70
CA HIS A 45 -3.15 -17.64 4.81
C HIS A 45 -3.40 -16.23 5.36
N PHE A 46 -3.56 -16.07 6.68
CA PHE A 46 -3.79 -14.76 7.29
C PHE A 46 -2.55 -13.85 7.22
N PHE A 47 -1.35 -14.44 7.22
CA PHE A 47 -0.09 -13.69 7.13
C PHE A 47 0.16 -13.22 5.69
N VAL A 48 -0.06 -14.10 4.71
CA VAL A 48 0.07 -13.77 3.28
C VAL A 48 -0.96 -12.70 2.89
N PHE A 49 -2.21 -12.80 3.36
CA PHE A 49 -3.25 -11.81 3.09
C PHE A 49 -2.91 -10.42 3.66
N LYS A 50 -2.31 -10.36 4.85
CA LYS A 50 -1.82 -9.09 5.44
C LYS A 50 -0.68 -8.47 4.64
N LEU A 51 0.23 -9.29 4.10
CA LEU A 51 1.32 -8.82 3.23
C LEU A 51 0.77 -8.27 1.90
N PHE A 52 -0.21 -8.95 1.30
CA PHE A 52 -0.90 -8.45 0.10
C PHE A 52 -1.63 -7.13 0.37
N LEU A 53 -2.36 -7.04 1.47
CA LEU A 53 -3.08 -5.81 1.83
C LEU A 53 -2.11 -4.66 2.13
N GLY A 54 -1.00 -4.93 2.82
CA GLY A 54 0.07 -3.97 3.05
C GLY A 54 0.74 -3.51 1.77
N SER A 55 0.97 -4.42 0.82
CA SER A 55 1.51 -4.10 -0.51
C SER A 55 0.56 -3.19 -1.30
N ILE A 56 -0.74 -3.49 -1.32
CA ILE A 56 -1.74 -2.65 -1.98
C ILE A 56 -1.76 -1.25 -1.35
N MET A 57 -1.77 -1.16 -0.02
CA MET A 57 -1.71 0.12 0.68
C MET A 57 -0.44 0.92 0.38
N ALA A 58 0.71 0.25 0.25
CA ALA A 58 1.97 0.90 -0.14
C ALA A 58 1.90 1.45 -1.57
N VAL A 59 1.34 0.70 -2.52
CA VAL A 59 1.16 1.18 -3.90
C VAL A 59 0.22 2.39 -3.96
N VAL A 60 -0.90 2.36 -3.22
CA VAL A 60 -1.82 3.50 -3.12
C VAL A 60 -1.12 4.71 -2.50
N MET A 61 -0.30 4.52 -1.45
CA MET A 61 0.45 5.61 -0.83
C MET A 61 1.47 6.21 -1.80
N ILE A 62 2.19 5.39 -2.57
CA ILE A 62 3.14 5.86 -3.60
C ILE A 62 2.42 6.65 -4.68
N LEU A 63 1.27 6.18 -5.17
CA LEU A 63 0.43 6.91 -6.13
C LEU A 63 -0.06 8.24 -5.54
N ALA A 64 -0.55 8.25 -4.31
CA ALA A 64 -0.99 9.46 -3.63
C ALA A 64 0.15 10.48 -3.47
N LEU A 65 1.34 10.02 -3.05
CA LEU A 65 2.55 10.83 -2.97
C LEU A 65 2.90 11.40 -4.35
N LYS A 66 2.85 10.59 -5.42
CA LYS A 66 3.10 11.06 -6.78
C LYS A 66 2.14 12.19 -7.17
N TYR A 67 0.84 12.02 -6.97
CA TYR A 67 -0.15 13.05 -7.29
C TYR A 67 -0.03 14.34 -6.47
N ILE A 68 0.46 14.27 -5.23
CA ILE A 68 0.67 15.44 -4.37
C ILE A 68 1.99 16.14 -4.69
N ILE A 69 3.04 15.36 -4.96
CA ILE A 69 4.42 15.84 -5.06
C ILE A 69 4.77 16.28 -6.49
N GLU A 70 4.25 15.64 -7.52
CA GLU A 70 4.53 15.98 -8.92
C GLU A 70 4.18 17.43 -9.28
N PRO A 71 3.05 18.01 -8.84
CA PRO A 71 2.80 19.45 -9.00
C PRO A 71 3.69 20.34 -8.11
N LEU A 72 4.40 19.78 -7.12
CA LEU A 72 5.35 20.48 -6.25
C LEU A 72 6.78 20.46 -6.79
N ILE A 73 7.20 19.36 -7.45
CA ILE A 73 8.58 19.13 -7.89
C ILE A 73 8.83 19.58 -9.34
N SER A 74 7.81 19.61 -10.20
CA SER A 74 7.92 20.16 -11.55
C SER A 74 7.24 21.53 -11.62
N PRO A 75 7.84 22.59 -11.05
CA PRO A 75 7.28 23.92 -11.20
C PRO A 75 7.33 24.30 -12.68
N ASN A 76 6.23 24.84 -13.19
CA ASN A 76 6.18 25.37 -14.54
C ASN A 76 7.35 26.36 -14.75
N PRO A 77 8.31 26.06 -15.66
CA PRO A 77 9.50 26.88 -15.85
C PRO A 77 9.17 28.26 -16.44
N LEU A 78 7.97 28.44 -17.00
CA LEU A 78 7.51 29.73 -17.50
C LEU A 78 7.14 30.71 -16.39
N LEU A 79 6.95 30.29 -15.14
CA LEU A 79 6.50 31.21 -14.09
C LEU A 79 7.43 32.43 -13.97
N GLY A 80 6.80 33.61 -13.86
CA GLY A 80 7.46 34.91 -13.82
C GLY A 80 7.30 35.72 -15.10
N LYS A 81 8.09 36.80 -15.21
CA LYS A 81 8.02 37.80 -16.27
C LYS A 81 9.00 37.52 -17.39
N TRP A 82 8.55 37.73 -18.62
CA TRP A 82 9.29 37.53 -19.85
C TRP A 82 9.11 38.73 -20.76
N ARG A 83 10.19 39.17 -21.39
CA ARG A 83 10.20 40.34 -22.26
C ARG A 83 10.86 40.03 -23.59
N THR A 84 10.35 40.62 -24.65
CA THR A 84 10.96 40.61 -25.97
C THR A 84 10.92 42.02 -26.57
N GLN A 85 11.85 42.28 -27.49
CA GLN A 85 11.89 43.53 -28.24
C GLN A 85 11.47 43.22 -29.68
N THR A 86 10.38 43.83 -30.13
CA THR A 86 9.90 43.73 -31.51
C THR A 86 10.01 45.10 -32.20
N ALA A 87 9.76 45.12 -33.50
CA ALA A 87 9.69 46.37 -34.26
C ALA A 87 8.60 47.33 -33.74
N LEU A 88 7.57 46.81 -33.08
CA LEU A 88 6.45 47.59 -32.52
C LEU A 88 6.71 48.06 -31.08
N GLY A 89 7.84 47.69 -30.48
CA GLY A 89 8.23 48.06 -29.14
C GLY A 89 8.52 46.87 -28.24
N ILE A 90 8.37 47.08 -26.95
CA ILE A 90 8.64 46.05 -25.93
C ILE A 90 7.35 45.30 -25.66
N MET A 91 7.39 43.98 -25.79
CA MET A 91 6.27 43.11 -25.40
C MET A 91 6.64 42.35 -24.13
N GLU A 92 5.70 42.31 -23.20
CA GLU A 92 5.85 41.65 -21.90
C GLU A 92 4.74 40.66 -21.66
N ILE A 93 5.13 39.53 -21.07
CA ILE A 93 4.24 38.45 -20.68
C ILE A 93 4.63 38.02 -19.27
N GLU A 94 3.64 37.85 -18.40
CA GLU A 94 3.82 37.31 -17.05
C GLU A 94 3.00 36.04 -16.89
N PHE A 95 3.64 34.96 -16.49
CA PHE A 95 2.98 33.69 -16.19
C PHE A 95 2.89 33.50 -14.67
N ASP A 96 1.66 33.42 -14.19
CA ASP A 96 1.31 33.01 -12.83
C ASP A 96 0.82 31.55 -12.84
N ARG A 97 0.63 30.96 -11.66
CA ARG A 97 0.20 29.55 -11.52
C ARG A 97 -1.13 29.19 -12.20
N LYS A 98 -2.04 30.16 -12.37
CA LYS A 98 -3.40 29.95 -12.89
C LYS A 98 -3.82 31.01 -13.91
N SER A 99 -2.90 31.88 -14.31
CA SER A 99 -3.21 33.01 -15.17
C SER A 99 -1.98 33.46 -15.94
N MET A 100 -2.20 34.11 -17.07
CA MET A 100 -1.19 34.75 -17.88
C MET A 100 -1.60 36.20 -18.09
N SER A 101 -0.67 37.13 -17.91
CA SER A 101 -0.84 38.53 -18.25
C SER A 101 -0.05 38.85 -19.51
N SER A 102 -0.67 39.49 -20.48
CA SER A 102 -0.05 39.93 -21.73
C SER A 102 -0.75 41.19 -22.22
N PHE A 103 0.02 42.17 -22.69
CA PHE A 103 -0.52 43.47 -23.17
C PHE A 103 -1.53 44.13 -22.21
N GLY A 104 -1.31 44.02 -20.90
CA GLY A 104 -2.18 44.59 -19.86
C GLY A 104 -3.47 43.81 -19.59
N THR A 105 -3.71 42.70 -20.29
CA THR A 105 -4.87 41.82 -20.05
C THR A 105 -4.43 40.57 -19.31
N LYS A 106 -5.18 40.17 -18.29
CA LYS A 106 -4.91 38.97 -17.48
C LYS A 106 -5.98 37.91 -17.73
N ASN A 107 -5.59 36.78 -18.31
CA ASN A 107 -6.49 35.68 -18.63
C ASN A 107 -6.23 34.47 -17.72
N PRO A 108 -7.27 33.71 -17.34
CA PRO A 108 -7.09 32.41 -16.71
C PRO A 108 -6.46 31.43 -17.69
N VAL A 109 -5.45 30.69 -17.24
CA VAL A 109 -4.77 29.69 -18.07
C VAL A 109 -4.48 28.42 -17.30
N SER A 110 -4.42 27.33 -18.06
CA SER A 110 -3.89 26.04 -17.63
C SER A 110 -2.59 25.71 -18.37
N TYR A 111 -1.73 24.91 -17.74
CA TYR A 111 -0.41 24.58 -18.26
C TYR A 111 -0.28 23.07 -18.44
N ASP A 112 0.30 22.68 -19.56
CA ASP A 112 0.84 21.33 -19.77
C ASP A 112 2.35 21.44 -19.92
N VAL A 113 3.08 20.84 -18.98
CA VAL A 113 4.53 20.99 -18.83
C VAL A 113 5.20 19.73 -19.36
N GLU A 114 5.94 19.87 -20.45
CA GLU A 114 6.79 18.83 -21.03
C GLU A 114 8.27 19.17 -20.81
N GLU A 115 9.17 18.22 -21.09
CA GLU A 115 10.61 18.37 -20.84
C GLU A 115 11.22 19.61 -21.51
N ASN A 116 10.83 19.91 -22.76
CA ASN A 116 11.44 20.97 -23.58
C ASN A 116 10.44 22.07 -24.01
N LYS A 117 9.18 21.98 -23.59
CA LYS A 117 8.15 22.97 -23.89
C LYS A 117 7.06 23.00 -22.85
N VAL A 118 6.37 24.13 -22.78
CA VAL A 118 5.15 24.28 -21.98
C VAL A 118 4.05 24.76 -22.91
N ILE A 119 2.92 24.07 -22.90
CA ILE A 119 1.71 24.49 -23.60
C ILE A 119 0.86 25.27 -22.63
N VAL A 120 0.53 26.52 -23.00
CA VAL A 120 -0.30 27.43 -22.21
C VAL A 120 -1.67 27.48 -22.85
N PHE A 121 -2.68 26.98 -22.17
CA PHE A 121 -4.07 26.98 -22.64
C PHE A 121 -4.82 28.15 -22.03
N ASP A 122 -5.30 29.06 -22.88
CA ASP A 122 -6.23 30.10 -22.46
C ASP A 122 -7.60 29.48 -22.19
N ASP A 123 -8.05 29.55 -20.94
CA ASP A 123 -9.29 28.91 -20.51
C ASP A 123 -10.53 29.68 -21.00
N THR A 124 -10.39 30.95 -21.40
CA THR A 124 -11.47 31.80 -21.90
C THR A 124 -11.75 31.53 -23.38
N ILE A 125 -10.71 31.49 -24.22
CA ILE A 125 -10.87 31.28 -25.68
C ILE A 125 -10.60 29.85 -26.14
N LYS A 126 -10.15 28.96 -25.23
CA LYS A 126 -9.82 27.56 -25.51
C LYS A 126 -8.75 27.36 -26.58
N VAL A 127 -7.75 28.25 -26.59
CA VAL A 127 -6.60 28.20 -27.50
C VAL A 127 -5.33 27.88 -26.73
N GLY A 128 -4.50 26.97 -27.25
CA GLY A 128 -3.21 26.61 -26.69
C GLY A 128 -2.04 27.24 -27.44
N ASN A 129 -1.11 27.85 -26.73
CA ASN A 129 0.15 28.38 -27.27
C ASN A 129 1.34 27.61 -26.70
N ALA A 130 2.20 27.09 -27.57
CA ALA A 130 3.37 26.32 -27.16
C ALA A 130 4.61 27.21 -27.02
N TYR A 131 5.22 27.21 -25.84
CA TYR A 131 6.49 27.89 -25.56
C TYR A 131 7.60 26.85 -25.43
N LYS A 132 8.56 26.88 -26.34
CA LYS A 132 9.78 26.05 -26.29
C LYS A 132 10.79 26.68 -25.32
N ILE A 133 11.33 25.86 -24.43
CA ILE A 133 12.37 26.25 -23.48
C ILE A 133 13.71 26.11 -24.20
N ILE A 134 14.45 27.21 -24.32
CA ILE A 134 15.80 27.20 -24.92
C ILE A 134 16.85 27.09 -23.82
N ASP A 135 16.70 27.90 -22.78
CA ASP A 135 17.52 27.87 -21.56
C ASP A 135 16.70 28.41 -20.37
N GLN A 136 17.30 28.48 -19.17
CA GLN A 136 16.62 28.94 -17.96
C GLN A 136 16.02 30.37 -18.05
N ASN A 137 16.60 31.21 -18.91
CA ASN A 137 16.27 32.62 -19.09
C ASN A 137 15.76 32.95 -20.50
N THR A 138 15.54 31.95 -21.35
CA THR A 138 15.15 32.15 -22.76
C THR A 138 14.10 31.14 -23.18
N ILE A 139 12.99 31.66 -23.69
CA ILE A 139 11.92 30.85 -24.30
C ILE A 139 11.64 31.36 -25.71
N SER A 140 11.03 30.51 -26.53
CA SER A 140 10.50 30.92 -27.82
C SER A 140 9.10 30.38 -28.05
N THR A 141 8.29 31.14 -28.76
CA THR A 141 6.96 30.72 -29.21
C THR A 141 6.85 30.97 -30.70
N GLU A 142 5.97 30.24 -31.36
CA GLU A 142 5.70 30.39 -32.78
C GLU A 142 4.20 30.54 -32.96
N ALA A 143 3.80 31.71 -33.47
CA ALA A 143 2.39 32.04 -33.70
C ALA A 143 2.26 32.71 -35.07
N GLY A 144 1.31 32.25 -35.88
CA GLY A 144 1.05 32.82 -37.21
C GLY A 144 2.25 32.78 -38.18
N GLY A 145 3.16 31.80 -38.01
CA GLY A 145 4.38 31.66 -38.83
C GLY A 145 5.56 32.53 -38.38
N TYR A 146 5.43 33.29 -37.29
CA TYR A 146 6.51 34.10 -36.73
C TYR A 146 7.04 33.49 -35.43
N LYS A 147 8.36 33.34 -35.36
CA LYS A 147 9.05 32.92 -34.13
C LYS A 147 9.42 34.15 -33.30
N THR A 148 8.92 34.19 -32.06
CA THR A 148 9.25 35.24 -31.09
C THR A 148 10.08 34.64 -29.97
N VAL A 149 11.18 35.30 -29.63
CA VAL A 149 12.09 34.88 -28.55
C VAL A 149 11.94 35.85 -27.38
N TYR A 150 11.68 35.33 -26.18
CA TYR A 150 11.58 36.11 -24.96
C TYR A 150 12.75 35.81 -24.02
N LYS A 151 13.13 36.82 -23.25
CA LYS A 151 14.11 36.74 -22.18
C LYS A 151 13.43 36.94 -20.83
N ARG A 152 13.85 36.18 -19.82
CA ARG A 152 13.36 36.32 -18.45
C ARG A 152 13.75 37.68 -17.90
N VAL A 153 12.79 38.36 -17.27
CA VAL A 153 13.03 39.61 -16.53
C VAL A 153 13.47 39.23 -15.12
N LYS A 154 14.62 39.77 -14.68
CA LYS A 154 15.13 39.60 -13.31
C LYS A 154 14.45 40.55 -12.34
#